data_AF-A0A9D6XKE0-F1
#
_entry.id   AF-A0A9D6XKE0-F1
#
_cell.length_a   1.000
_cell.length_b   1.000
_cell.length_c   1.000
_cell.angle_alpha   90.00
_cell.angle_beta   90.00
_cell.angle_gamma   90.00
#
_symmetry.space_group_name_H-M   'P 1'
#
loop_
_entity.id
_entity.type
_entity.pdbx_description
1 polymer ?
#
loop_
_entity_poly.entity_id
_entity_poly.type
_entity_poly.pdbx_seq_one_letter_code
_entity_poly.pdbx_strand_id
1 'polypeptide(L)'
;RYDFKDTNSEIEQKDLILTLRTSSEDRLRALKVLLEERFVKRNISLKSLDWGKIEQATGESVRQVVTIKVGVPAEKAREINKLIKEKGPKGVGGQTQGDQLRISGKKRDDLQETIAMLRAANLDLPLQFINFRD
;
A
#
# COMPACT_ATOMS: atom_id res chain seq x y z
N ARG A 1 -19.80 9.30 14.15
CA ARG A 1 -20.42 10.05 13.03
C ARG A 1 -21.93 9.80 13.14
N TYR A 2 -22.78 10.83 13.09
CA TYR A 2 -24.22 10.70 13.41
C TYR A 2 -24.96 9.77 12.45
N ASP A 3 -24.48 9.70 11.21
CA ASP A 3 -24.88 8.83 10.12
C ASP A 3 -24.59 7.33 10.32
N PHE A 4 -23.82 6.94 11.35
CA PHE A 4 -23.60 5.52 11.71
C PHE A 4 -24.25 5.13 13.04
N LYS A 5 -25.19 5.95 13.53
CA LYS A 5 -25.96 5.61 14.73
C LYS A 5 -26.94 4.48 14.40
N ASP A 6 -26.97 3.45 15.24
CA ASP A 6 -27.84 2.27 15.11
C ASP A 6 -27.64 1.40 13.85
N THR A 7 -26.51 1.55 13.15
CA THR A 7 -26.21 0.78 11.91
C THR A 7 -25.33 -0.46 12.13
N ASN A 8 -25.00 -0.79 13.38
CA ASN A 8 -24.08 -1.88 13.75
C ASN A 8 -22.78 -1.87 12.92
N SER A 9 -22.25 -0.67 12.62
CA SER A 9 -21.06 -0.52 11.80
C SER A 9 -19.79 -0.80 12.60
N GLU A 10 -18.97 -1.72 12.12
CA GLU A 10 -17.77 -2.19 12.78
C GLU A 10 -16.59 -2.24 11.81
N ILE A 11 -15.40 -1.90 12.31
CA ILE A 11 -14.13 -2.06 11.60
C ILE A 11 -13.23 -2.89 12.50
N GLU A 12 -13.00 -4.14 12.11
CA GLU A 12 -12.10 -5.05 12.81
C GLU A 12 -10.76 -5.07 12.07
N GLN A 13 -9.65 -4.83 12.79
CA GLN A 13 -8.31 -4.98 12.25
C GLN A 13 -7.66 -6.23 12.84
N LYS A 14 -7.21 -7.13 11.96
CA LYS A 14 -6.37 -8.26 12.31
C LYS A 14 -5.14 -8.28 11.41
N ASP A 15 -3.97 -7.99 11.99
CA ASP A 15 -2.70 -7.87 11.27
C ASP A 15 -2.80 -6.88 10.09
N LEU A 16 -2.68 -7.40 8.86
CA LEU A 16 -2.77 -6.67 7.60
C LEU A 16 -4.15 -6.78 6.95
N ILE A 17 -5.17 -7.25 7.67
CA ILE A 17 -6.53 -7.42 7.15
C ILE A 17 -7.48 -6.53 7.95
N LEU A 18 -8.22 -5.71 7.24
CA LEU A 18 -9.33 -4.93 7.78
C LEU A 18 -10.64 -5.58 7.34
N THR A 19 -11.52 -5.89 8.29
CA THR A 19 -12.88 -6.35 8.02
C THR A 19 -13.85 -5.23 8.35
N LEU A 20 -14.55 -4.71 7.35
CA LEU A 20 -15.61 -3.73 7.50
C LEU A 20 -16.95 -4.47 7.55
N ARG A 21 -17.82 -4.13 8.50
CA ARG A 21 -19.19 -4.64 8.60
C ARG A 21 -20.15 -3.50 8.83
N THR A 22 -21.33 -3.54 8.21
CA THR A 22 -22.37 -2.52 8.40
C THR A 22 -23.73 -3.01 7.88
N SER A 23 -24.80 -2.26 8.14
CA SER A 23 -26.17 -2.63 7.81
C SER A 23 -26.59 -2.50 6.33
N SER A 24 -25.80 -1.88 5.44
CA SER A 24 -26.13 -1.76 4.01
C SER A 24 -24.93 -1.40 3.15
N GLU A 25 -25.01 -1.63 1.83
CA GLU A 25 -23.93 -1.29 0.89
C GLU A 25 -23.65 0.23 0.84
N ASP A 26 -24.67 1.07 0.92
CA ASP A 26 -24.49 2.53 0.91
C ASP A 26 -23.69 3.01 2.13
N ARG A 27 -23.97 2.43 3.31
CA ARG A 27 -23.21 2.70 4.53
C ARG A 27 -21.78 2.17 4.41
N LEU A 28 -21.59 1.03 3.75
CA LEU A 28 -20.27 0.47 3.53
C LEU A 28 -19.42 1.37 2.63
N ARG A 29 -20.01 1.94 1.58
CA ARG A 29 -19.36 2.95 0.73
C ARG A 29 -18.99 4.20 1.52
N ALA A 30 -19.89 4.70 2.37
CA ALA A 30 -19.59 5.84 3.25
C ALA A 30 -18.44 5.54 4.24
N LEU A 31 -18.39 4.31 4.75
CA LEU A 31 -17.37 3.84 5.67
C LEU A 31 -16.02 3.67 4.96
N LYS A 32 -16.03 3.17 3.72
CA LYS A 32 -14.87 3.12 2.83
C LYS A 32 -14.27 4.50 2.61
N VAL A 33 -15.08 5.50 2.22
CA VAL A 33 -14.60 6.88 2.03
C VAL A 33 -13.97 7.44 3.29
N LEU A 34 -14.62 7.23 4.45
CA LEU A 34 -14.06 7.64 5.74
C LEU A 34 -12.72 6.96 6.03
N LEU A 35 -12.58 5.68 5.71
CA LEU A 35 -11.32 4.95 5.87
C LEU A 35 -10.24 5.51 4.94
N GLU A 36 -10.55 5.75 3.67
CA GLU A 36 -9.62 6.37 2.71
C GLU A 36 -9.15 7.75 3.19
N GLU A 37 -10.04 8.62 3.68
CA GLU A 37 -9.67 9.91 4.26
C GLU A 37 -8.71 9.77 5.44
N ARG A 38 -8.93 8.78 6.30
CA ARG A 38 -8.06 8.52 7.48
C ARG A 38 -6.69 7.97 7.07
N PHE A 39 -6.60 7.22 5.97
CA PHE A 39 -5.35 6.74 5.41
C PHE A 39 -4.56 7.88 4.76
N VAL A 40 -5.22 8.71 3.94
CA VAL A 40 -4.60 9.89 3.32
C VAL A 40 -4.07 10.85 4.38
N LYS A 41 -4.85 11.13 5.45
CA LYS A 41 -4.41 11.96 6.57
C LYS A 41 -3.17 11.44 7.31
N ARG A 42 -2.88 10.14 7.19
CA ARG A 42 -1.69 9.50 7.76
C ARG A 42 -0.56 9.30 6.75
N ASN A 43 -0.66 9.92 5.56
CA ASN A 43 0.26 9.74 4.44
C ASN A 43 0.40 8.27 3.98
N ILE A 44 -0.64 7.45 4.20
CA ILE A 44 -0.68 6.07 3.73
C ILE A 44 -1.34 6.08 2.35
N SER A 45 -0.64 5.54 1.35
CA SER A 45 -1.17 5.47 0.00
C SER A 45 -2.33 4.49 -0.11
N LEU A 46 -3.42 4.93 -0.74
CA LEU A 46 -4.59 4.10 -1.02
C LEU A 46 -4.29 2.94 -1.97
N LYS A 47 -3.20 3.00 -2.74
CA LYS A 47 -2.72 1.88 -3.57
C LYS A 47 -2.29 0.66 -2.75
N SER A 48 -2.00 0.86 -1.47
CA SER A 48 -1.68 -0.22 -0.54
C SER A 48 -2.92 -0.98 -0.07
N LEU A 49 -4.13 -0.48 -0.35
CA LEU A 49 -5.39 -1.11 0.06
C LEU A 49 -5.94 -1.95 -1.10
N ASP A 50 -6.04 -3.25 -0.87
CA ASP A 50 -6.70 -4.18 -1.77
C ASP A 50 -8.13 -4.43 -1.29
N TRP A 51 -9.09 -3.85 -2.00
CA TRP A 51 -10.50 -3.96 -1.65
C TRP A 51 -11.07 -5.28 -2.19
N GLY A 52 -11.39 -6.19 -1.29
CA GLY A 52 -12.10 -7.42 -1.62
C GLY A 52 -13.54 -7.16 -2.08
N LYS A 53 -14.21 -8.24 -2.49
CA LYS A 53 -15.62 -8.20 -2.86
C LYS A 53 -16.48 -7.86 -1.63
N ILE A 54 -17.62 -7.23 -1.90
CA ILE A 54 -18.65 -7.00 -0.90
C ILE A 54 -19.44 -8.31 -0.78
N GLU A 55 -19.49 -8.84 0.44
CA GLU A 55 -20.22 -10.06 0.77
C GLU A 55 -21.44 -9.71 1.60
N GLN A 56 -22.57 -10.35 1.31
CA GLN A 56 -23.73 -10.29 2.20
C GLN A 56 -23.44 -11.18 3.41
N ALA A 57 -23.59 -10.61 4.60
CA ALA A 57 -23.53 -11.32 5.87
C ALA A 57 -24.96 -11.64 6.32
N THR A 58 -25.13 -12.08 7.57
CA THR A 58 -26.43 -12.51 8.09
C THR A 58 -27.44 -11.34 8.08
N GLY A 59 -28.64 -11.56 7.56
CA GLY A 59 -29.67 -10.53 7.44
C GLY A 59 -29.36 -9.49 6.36
N GLU A 60 -29.58 -8.20 6.65
CA GLU A 60 -29.25 -7.08 5.73
C GLU A 60 -27.79 -6.60 5.86
N SER A 61 -27.01 -7.21 6.75
CA SER A 61 -25.64 -6.78 6.98
C SER A 61 -24.73 -7.13 5.80
N VAL A 62 -23.80 -6.24 5.49
CA VAL A 62 -22.76 -6.42 4.48
C VAL A 62 -21.38 -6.41 5.12
N ARG A 63 -20.48 -7.18 4.53
CA ARG A 63 -19.08 -7.29 4.94
C ARG A 63 -18.18 -7.00 3.74
N GLN A 64 -17.07 -6.31 3.98
CA GLN A 64 -15.99 -6.21 3.02
C GLN A 64 -14.64 -6.41 3.70
N VAL A 65 -13.83 -7.28 3.11
CA VAL A 65 -12.47 -7.53 3.57
C VAL A 65 -11.52 -6.68 2.73
N VAL A 66 -10.60 -5.99 3.40
CA VAL A 66 -9.58 -5.14 2.79
C VAL A 66 -8.23 -5.63 3.25
N THR A 67 -7.37 -6.00 2.31
CA THR A 67 -6.02 -6.46 2.62
C THR A 67 -5.04 -5.30 2.41
N ILE A 68 -4.23 -5.02 3.43
CA ILE A 68 -3.18 -4.02 3.39
C ILE A 68 -1.92 -4.68 2.81
N LYS A 69 -1.53 -4.26 1.61
CA LYS A 69 -0.27 -4.65 0.99
C LYS A 69 0.87 -3.87 1.65
N VAL A 70 1.74 -4.58 2.35
CA VAL A 70 2.94 -4.03 2.99
C VAL A 70 4.18 -4.68 2.40
N GLY A 71 5.23 -3.87 2.27
CA GLY A 71 6.51 -4.29 1.73
C GLY A 71 6.51 -4.39 0.20
N VAL A 72 7.65 -4.84 -0.31
CA VAL A 72 7.92 -5.06 -1.73
C VAL A 72 7.93 -6.57 -1.99
N PRO A 73 6.88 -7.13 -2.60
CA PRO A 73 6.85 -8.55 -2.96
C PRO A 73 8.05 -8.92 -3.84
N ALA A 74 8.51 -10.17 -3.75
CA ALA A 74 9.68 -10.64 -4.48
C ALA A 74 9.59 -10.39 -6.01
N GLU A 75 8.41 -10.53 -6.59
CA GLU A 75 8.17 -10.24 -8.01
C GLU A 75 8.41 -8.77 -8.34
N LYS A 76 7.86 -7.87 -7.52
CA LYS A 76 8.04 -6.42 -7.69
C LYS A 76 9.47 -5.98 -7.37
N ALA A 77 10.15 -6.63 -6.41
CA ALA A 77 11.55 -6.39 -6.13
C ALA A 77 12.44 -6.77 -7.33
N ARG A 78 12.12 -7.88 -8.02
CA ARG A 78 12.80 -8.29 -9.26
C ARG A 78 12.54 -7.30 -10.41
N GLU A 79 11.30 -6.85 -10.56
CA GLU A 79 10.93 -5.83 -11.55
C GLU A 79 11.72 -4.53 -11.35
N ILE A 80 11.78 -4.03 -10.10
CA ILE A 80 12.55 -2.84 -9.74
C ILE A 80 14.05 -3.06 -10.01
N ASN A 81 14.61 -4.20 -9.61
CA ASN A 81 16.02 -4.51 -9.87
C ASN A 81 16.35 -4.55 -11.37
N LYS A 82 15.45 -5.08 -12.19
CA LYS A 82 15.61 -5.08 -13.65
C LYS A 82 15.55 -3.66 -14.21
N LEU A 83 14.61 -2.84 -13.75
CA LEU A 83 14.49 -1.44 -14.14
C LEU A 83 15.75 -0.64 -13.81
N ILE A 84 16.32 -0.82 -12.61
CA ILE A 84 17.57 -0.17 -12.19
C ILE A 84 18.72 -0.59 -13.09
N LYS A 85 18.82 -1.87 -13.46
CA LYS A 85 19.88 -2.35 -14.37
C LYS A 85 19.74 -1.83 -15.79
N GLU A 86 18.51 -1.64 -16.29
CA GLU A 86 18.25 -1.19 -17.66
C GLU A 86 18.37 0.33 -17.82
N LYS A 87 17.89 1.10 -16.84
CA LYS A 87 17.77 2.56 -16.96
C LYS A 87 18.59 3.34 -15.95
N GLY A 88 19.15 2.68 -14.93
CA GLY A 88 19.83 3.33 -13.83
C GLY A 88 21.31 3.60 -14.07
N PRO A 89 21.91 4.44 -13.21
CA PRO A 89 23.33 4.73 -13.25
C PRO A 89 24.19 3.46 -13.10
N LYS A 90 25.27 3.40 -13.87
CA LYS A 90 26.20 2.27 -13.81
C LYS A 90 26.91 2.23 -12.46
N GLY A 91 26.78 1.12 -11.75
CA GLY A 91 27.40 0.91 -10.44
C GLY A 91 26.42 0.97 -9.25
N VAL A 92 25.13 1.19 -9.52
CA VAL A 92 24.06 0.99 -8.54
C VAL A 92 23.51 -0.44 -8.66
N GLY A 93 23.40 -1.13 -7.53
CA GLY A 93 22.84 -2.47 -7.43
C GLY A 93 21.76 -2.56 -6.36
N GLY A 94 20.78 -3.42 -6.58
CA GLY A 94 19.74 -3.70 -5.60
C GLY A 94 19.81 -5.13 -5.06
N GLN A 95 19.59 -5.26 -3.75
CA GLN A 95 19.53 -6.53 -3.02
C GLN A 95 18.18 -6.63 -2.31
N THR A 96 17.42 -7.69 -2.58
CA THR A 96 16.17 -7.96 -1.87
C THR A 96 16.47 -8.51 -0.48
N GLN A 97 15.92 -7.88 0.55
CA GLN A 97 16.04 -8.26 1.97
C GLN A 97 14.63 -8.44 2.54
N GLY A 98 14.13 -9.66 2.52
CA GLY A 98 12.75 -9.95 2.91
C GLY A 98 11.75 -9.17 2.06
N ASP A 99 11.01 -8.27 2.69
CA ASP A 99 10.00 -7.40 2.10
C ASP A 99 10.55 -5.99 1.76
N GLN A 100 11.86 -5.79 1.84
CA GLN A 100 12.53 -4.53 1.50
C GLN A 100 13.54 -4.72 0.37
N LEU A 101 13.86 -3.64 -0.33
CA LEU A 101 14.90 -3.61 -1.34
C LEU A 101 15.99 -2.63 -0.93
N ARG A 102 17.19 -3.13 -0.63
CA ARG A 102 18.37 -2.31 -0.37
C ARG A 102 19.03 -1.95 -1.68
N ILE A 103 19.15 -0.64 -1.94
CA ILE A 103 19.94 -0.12 -3.06
C ILE A 103 21.30 0.32 -2.54
N SER A 104 22.37 0.00 -3.26
CA SER A 104 23.75 0.34 -2.89
C SER A 104 24.51 0.82 -4.11
N GLY A 105 25.39 1.80 -3.92
CA GLY A 105 26.17 2.43 -4.97
C GLY A 105 27.32 3.22 -4.36
N LYS A 106 28.40 3.43 -5.13
CA LYS A 106 29.59 4.16 -4.64
C LYS A 106 29.41 5.66 -4.58
N LYS A 107 28.55 6.21 -5.45
CA LYS A 107 28.29 7.65 -5.55
C LYS A 107 26.90 7.95 -5.02
N ARG A 108 26.81 8.97 -4.18
CA ARG A 108 25.53 9.46 -3.65
C ARG A 108 24.64 10.02 -4.75
N ASP A 109 25.22 10.68 -5.75
CA ASP A 109 24.47 11.25 -6.88
C ASP A 109 23.72 10.17 -7.67
N ASP A 110 24.40 9.05 -7.97
CA ASP A 110 23.81 7.90 -8.65
C ASP A 110 22.63 7.31 -7.85
N LEU A 111 22.72 7.31 -6.51
CA LEU A 111 21.62 6.87 -5.63
C LEU A 111 20.43 7.84 -5.69
N GLN A 112 20.68 9.15 -5.71
CA GLN A 112 19.62 10.15 -5.84
C GLN A 112 18.92 10.08 -7.21
N GLU A 113 19.68 9.88 -8.29
CA GLU A 113 19.14 9.71 -9.64
C GLU A 113 18.27 8.45 -9.73
N THR A 114 18.70 7.34 -9.11
CA THR A 114 17.91 6.11 -9.03
C THR A 114 16.58 6.34 -8.28
N ILE A 115 16.59 7.12 -7.19
CA ILE A 115 15.37 7.48 -6.46
C ILE A 115 14.43 8.31 -7.34
N ALA A 116 14.95 9.32 -8.06
CA ALA A 116 14.16 10.14 -8.97
C ALA A 116 13.52 9.29 -10.07
N MET A 117 14.30 8.38 -10.67
CA MET A 117 13.81 7.44 -11.68
C MET A 117 12.72 6.53 -11.13
N LEU A 118 12.89 5.95 -9.94
CA LEU A 118 11.88 5.08 -9.33
C LEU A 118 10.60 5.81 -8.91
N ARG A 119 10.70 7.10 -8.56
CA ARG A 119 9.52 7.95 -8.33
C ARG A 119 8.78 8.27 -9.63
N ALA A 120 9.52 8.46 -10.73
CA ALA A 120 8.95 8.71 -12.06
C ALA A 120 8.42 7.45 -12.74
N ALA A 121 8.96 6.29 -12.38
CA ALA A 121 8.42 4.99 -12.77
C ALA A 121 7.06 4.85 -12.09
N ASN A 122 5.97 4.91 -12.88
CA ASN A 122 4.59 4.68 -12.43
C ASN A 122 4.40 3.23 -11.97
N LEU A 123 5.07 2.83 -10.90
CA LEU A 123 4.94 1.52 -10.29
C LEU A 123 3.62 1.48 -9.51
N ASP A 124 2.94 0.32 -9.56
CA ASP A 124 1.71 0.07 -8.80
C ASP A 124 1.95 -0.12 -7.30
N LEU A 125 3.14 0.24 -6.80
CA LEU A 125 3.50 0.21 -5.40
C LEU A 125 3.90 1.59 -4.91
N PRO A 126 3.37 2.03 -3.75
CA PRO A 126 3.86 3.23 -3.10
C PRO A 126 5.24 2.95 -2.48
N LEU A 127 6.30 3.38 -3.17
CA LEU A 127 7.66 3.22 -2.70
C LEU A 127 8.02 4.30 -1.67
N GLN A 128 8.64 3.85 -0.58
CA GLN A 128 9.28 4.72 0.40
C GLN A 128 10.79 4.51 0.33
N PHE A 129 11.54 5.60 0.34
CA PHE A 129 13.00 5.58 0.34
C PHE A 129 13.47 5.98 1.73
N ILE A 130 13.95 5.00 2.48
CA ILE A 130 14.30 5.12 3.90
C ILE A 130 15.69 4.55 4.15
N ASN A 131 16.24 4.77 5.35
CA ASN A 131 17.49 4.16 5.83
C ASN A 131 18.68 4.44 4.91
N PHE A 132 18.91 5.73 4.62
CA PHE A 132 20.12 6.20 3.95
C PHE A 132 21.35 5.92 4.82
N ARG A 133 22.39 5.37 4.21
CA ARG A 133 23.65 5.00 4.87
C ARG A 133 24.83 5.45 4.01
N ASP A 134 25.92 5.79 4.69
CA ASP A 134 27.22 6.10 4.09
C ASP A 134 28.02 4.83 3.76
#